data_AF-A0A1A9X4K2-F1
#
_entry.id   AF-A0A1A9X4K2-F1
#
_cell.length_a   1.000
_cell.length_b   1.000
_cell.length_c   1.000
_cell.angle_alpha   90.00
_cell.angle_beta   90.00
_cell.angle_gamma   90.00
#
_symmetry.space_group_name_H-M   'P 1'
#
loop_
_entity.id
_entity.type
_entity.pdbx_description
1 polymer ?
#
loop_
_entity_poly.entity_id
_entity_poly.type
_entity_poly.pdbx_seq_one_letter_code
_entity_poly.pdbx_strand_id
1 'polypeptide(L)'
;MSTKVPKCVNTSELAELINLHLSGSDTDIKNPSWKVYDSSISGRGIFAARDIKEGEVIFRERALLAGPTGKKNSKLNTCCVCFCQLFGNEETMLCKLGCSMPVCENCSTSERHIKECTTFRQWKPKDLTKINPHSLRIVTVMRCIFLNEEQGKLLMSLQANGDKYYRAEVQRAAACFECFPKSPDILEWFYRTICVLNTNAFEGRSNVDNHEVFVRALFPLAGLMNHQCLPNATHSFENGETIIVRAARAIAKDEEIVTTYTHILWSNLAQK
;
A
#
# COMPACT_ATOMS: atom_id res chain seq x y z
N MET A 1 13.18 -12.70 -11.00
CA MET A 1 12.61 -13.17 -9.72
C MET A 1 13.09 -14.58 -9.46
N SER A 2 13.55 -14.89 -8.25
CA SER A 2 13.65 -16.27 -7.79
C SER A 2 12.26 -16.92 -7.91
N THR A 3 12.17 -18.10 -8.50
CA THR A 3 10.90 -18.80 -8.82
C THR A 3 10.21 -19.39 -7.60
N LYS A 4 10.75 -19.20 -6.39
CA LYS A 4 10.17 -19.70 -5.15
C LYS A 4 9.64 -18.54 -4.32
N VAL A 5 8.34 -18.62 -4.00
CA VAL A 5 7.70 -17.75 -3.02
C VAL A 5 8.47 -17.82 -1.68
N PRO A 6 8.98 -16.70 -1.16
CA PRO A 6 9.69 -16.67 0.12
C PRO A 6 8.84 -17.24 1.26
N LYS A 7 9.47 -18.00 2.17
CA LYS A 7 8.80 -18.48 3.39
C LYS A 7 8.50 -17.30 4.33
N CYS A 8 7.39 -17.38 5.07
CA CYS A 8 7.10 -16.45 6.16
C CYS A 8 8.24 -16.49 7.20
N VAL A 9 8.62 -15.31 7.67
CA VAL A 9 9.69 -15.13 8.66
C VAL A 9 9.13 -15.02 10.07
N ASN A 10 9.98 -15.26 11.08
CA ASN A 10 9.58 -15.06 12.47
C ASN A 10 9.49 -13.55 12.83
N THR A 11 8.98 -13.22 14.02
CA THR A 11 8.73 -11.82 14.41
C THR A 11 10.01 -10.96 14.49
N SER A 12 11.14 -11.54 14.88
CA SER A 12 12.44 -10.85 14.89
C SER A 12 12.93 -10.54 13.48
N GLU A 13 12.89 -11.53 12.59
CA GLU A 13 13.27 -11.37 11.18
C GLU A 13 12.36 -10.35 10.47
N LEU A 14 11.06 -10.31 10.80
CA LEU A 14 10.14 -9.29 10.27
C LEU A 14 10.57 -7.88 10.71
N ALA A 15 10.96 -7.71 11.97
CA ALA A 15 11.41 -6.43 12.49
C ALA A 15 12.66 -5.93 11.74
N GLU A 16 13.59 -6.83 11.42
CA GLU A 16 14.78 -6.52 10.61
C GLU A 16 14.42 -6.10 9.18
N LEU A 17 13.50 -6.83 8.53
CA LEU A 17 13.00 -6.47 7.19
C LEU A 17 12.31 -5.10 7.18
N ILE A 18 11.54 -4.78 8.22
CA ILE A 18 10.92 -3.47 8.40
C ILE A 18 11.98 -2.39 8.55
N ASN A 19 12.99 -2.59 9.40
CA ASN A 19 14.08 -1.63 9.59
C ASN A 19 14.85 -1.38 8.28
N LEU A 20 15.07 -2.43 7.49
CA LEU A 20 15.68 -2.31 6.17
C LEU A 20 14.79 -1.53 5.19
N HIS A 21 13.48 -1.77 5.18
CA HIS A 21 12.52 -1.02 4.34
C HIS A 21 12.45 0.46 4.72
N LEU A 22 12.54 0.76 6.01
CA LEU A 22 12.55 2.12 6.55
C LEU A 22 13.91 2.83 6.38
N SER A 23 14.98 2.09 6.06
CA SER A 23 16.30 2.67 5.83
C SER A 23 16.27 3.65 4.65
N GLY A 24 16.89 4.83 4.84
CA GLY A 24 16.86 5.92 3.86
C GLY A 24 15.55 6.72 3.80
N SER A 25 14.66 6.58 4.78
CA SER A 25 13.52 7.48 5.01
C SER A 25 13.81 8.48 6.13
N ASP A 26 12.92 9.45 6.35
CA ASP A 26 12.99 10.41 7.46
C ASP A 26 12.64 9.80 8.84
N THR A 27 12.55 8.48 8.91
CA THR A 27 12.19 7.75 10.12
C THR A 27 13.43 7.49 10.97
N ASP A 28 13.40 7.85 12.25
CA ASP A 28 14.50 7.54 13.16
C ASP A 28 14.51 6.05 13.52
N ILE A 29 15.27 5.27 12.74
CA ILE A 29 15.49 3.85 12.98
C ILE A 29 16.70 3.58 13.91
N LYS A 30 17.48 4.61 14.28
CA LYS A 30 18.63 4.45 15.18
C LYS A 30 18.18 4.42 16.64
N ASN A 31 17.17 5.23 16.97
CA ASN A 31 16.53 5.26 18.28
C ASN A 31 15.00 5.15 18.12
N PRO A 32 14.49 4.02 17.62
CA PRO A 32 13.07 3.88 17.32
C PRO A 32 12.25 4.01 18.60
N SER A 33 11.12 4.72 18.52
CA SER A 33 10.14 4.80 19.60
C SER A 33 9.28 3.53 19.70
N TRP A 34 9.52 2.54 18.84
CA TRP A 34 8.74 1.31 18.72
C TRP A 34 9.62 0.06 18.69
N LYS A 35 9.00 -1.08 18.96
CA LYS A 35 9.54 -2.43 18.79
C LYS A 35 8.45 -3.33 18.22
N VAL A 36 8.82 -4.40 17.53
CA VAL A 36 7.87 -5.39 16.99
C VAL A 36 7.99 -6.67 17.79
N TYR A 37 6.86 -7.14 18.34
CA TYR A 37 6.78 -8.37 19.14
C TYR A 37 5.48 -9.13 18.85
N ASP A 38 5.39 -10.35 19.34
CA ASP A 38 4.12 -11.07 19.37
C ASP A 38 3.17 -10.38 20.35
N SER A 39 1.91 -10.22 19.94
CA SER A 39 0.88 -9.53 20.73
C SER A 39 -0.05 -10.53 21.39
N SER A 40 -0.42 -10.23 22.64
CA SER A 40 -1.48 -10.96 23.35
C SER A 40 -2.88 -10.62 22.84
N ILE A 41 -3.05 -9.51 22.12
CA ILE A 41 -4.30 -9.14 21.45
C ILE A 41 -4.49 -10.04 20.22
N SER A 42 -3.54 -10.00 19.29
CA SER A 42 -3.59 -10.78 18.06
C SER A 42 -2.23 -10.81 17.35
N GLY A 43 -1.75 -12.00 17.03
CA GLY A 43 -0.60 -12.20 16.15
C GLY A 43 0.64 -11.40 16.55
N ARG A 44 1.02 -10.43 15.72
CA ARG A 44 2.16 -9.53 15.93
C ARG A 44 1.66 -8.12 16.15
N GLY A 45 2.35 -7.36 16.99
CA GLY A 45 2.01 -5.98 17.33
C GLY A 45 3.23 -5.06 17.35
N ILE A 46 2.95 -3.78 17.54
CA ILE A 46 3.95 -2.73 17.74
C ILE A 46 3.89 -2.30 19.21
N PHE A 47 5.02 -2.17 19.87
CA PHE A 47 5.12 -1.80 21.28
C PHE A 47 6.00 -0.58 21.47
N ALA A 48 5.69 0.27 22.44
CA ALA A 48 6.50 1.45 22.72
C ALA A 48 7.88 1.06 23.27
N ALA A 49 8.95 1.55 22.66
CA ALA A 49 10.32 1.27 23.09
C ALA A 49 10.73 2.03 24.36
N ARG A 50 10.01 3.12 24.64
CA ARG A 50 10.16 4.09 25.73
C ARG A 50 8.81 4.74 26.00
N ASP A 51 8.73 5.57 27.02
CA ASP A 51 7.55 6.43 27.21
C ASP A 51 7.41 7.42 26.03
N ILE A 52 6.17 7.60 25.57
CA ILE A 52 5.80 8.47 24.44
C ILE A 52 4.75 9.47 24.93
N LYS A 53 4.98 10.75 24.65
CA LYS A 53 4.04 11.81 25.06
C LYS A 53 2.86 11.89 24.11
N GLU A 54 1.73 12.40 24.60
CA GLU A 54 0.59 12.73 23.75
C GLU A 54 0.98 13.68 22.61
N GLY A 55 0.46 13.41 21.40
CA GLY A 55 0.71 14.18 20.19
C GLY A 55 2.07 13.91 19.51
N GLU A 56 2.96 13.18 20.17
CA GLU A 56 4.30 12.86 19.65
C GLU A 56 4.22 11.96 18.41
N VAL A 57 5.07 12.21 17.42
CA VAL A 57 5.22 11.30 16.27
C VAL A 57 5.95 10.05 16.75
N ILE A 58 5.28 8.91 16.64
CA ILE A 58 5.87 7.61 16.96
C ILE A 58 6.83 7.20 15.84
N PHE A 59 6.33 7.23 14.61
CA PHE A 59 7.11 7.01 13.39
C PHE A 59 6.43 7.64 12.18
N ARG A 60 7.24 7.87 11.14
CA ARG A 60 6.79 8.08 9.77
C ARG A 60 7.10 6.79 9.01
N GLU A 61 6.35 6.49 7.97
CA GLU A 61 6.65 5.30 7.17
C GLU A 61 6.30 5.55 5.71
N ARG A 62 7.26 5.28 4.83
CA ARG A 62 7.04 5.24 3.39
C ARG A 62 6.39 3.91 3.01
N ALA A 63 5.42 3.94 2.11
CA ALA A 63 4.72 2.77 1.62
C ALA A 63 5.69 1.80 0.91
N LEU A 64 5.48 0.49 1.13
CA LEU A 64 6.08 -0.56 0.33
C LEU A 64 5.46 -0.60 -1.07
N LEU A 65 4.12 -0.48 -1.12
CA LEU A 65 3.34 -0.39 -2.34
C LEU A 65 2.27 0.67 -2.14
N ALA A 66 2.16 1.65 -3.02
CA ALA A 66 1.06 2.62 -3.03
C ALA A 66 0.45 2.67 -4.42
N GLY A 67 -0.76 3.19 -4.54
CA GLY A 67 -1.33 3.53 -5.83
C GLY A 67 -2.80 3.97 -5.75
N PRO A 68 -3.36 4.41 -6.88
CA PRO A 68 -4.73 4.90 -6.94
C PRO A 68 -5.74 3.76 -6.72
N THR A 69 -6.80 4.04 -5.97
CA THR A 69 -7.84 3.04 -5.64
C THR A 69 -8.71 2.62 -6.83
N GLY A 70 -8.83 3.47 -7.85
CA GLY A 70 -9.70 3.26 -9.00
C GLY A 70 -11.18 3.11 -8.62
N LYS A 71 -11.64 3.83 -7.58
CA LYS A 71 -13.02 3.73 -7.09
C LYS A 71 -14.02 4.03 -8.21
N LYS A 72 -15.07 3.20 -8.29
CA LYS A 72 -16.20 3.47 -9.19
C LYS A 72 -16.80 4.83 -8.83
N ASN A 73 -17.14 5.63 -9.84
CA ASN A 73 -17.73 6.96 -9.72
C ASN A 73 -16.78 8.08 -9.21
N SER A 74 -15.47 7.83 -9.08
CA SER A 74 -14.48 8.91 -8.93
C SER A 74 -13.95 9.37 -10.29
N LYS A 75 -13.65 10.65 -10.45
CA LYS A 75 -12.90 11.15 -11.61
C LYS A 75 -11.50 10.51 -11.60
N LEU A 76 -11.15 9.80 -12.67
CA LEU A 76 -9.86 9.09 -12.78
C LEU A 76 -8.74 9.98 -13.34
N ASN A 77 -8.76 11.28 -13.05
CA ASN A 77 -7.84 12.27 -13.59
C ASN A 77 -6.58 12.45 -12.72
N THR A 78 -6.01 11.34 -12.26
CA THR A 78 -4.88 11.36 -11.33
C THR A 78 -3.70 10.62 -11.92
N CYS A 79 -2.51 11.20 -11.87
CA CYS A 79 -1.28 10.52 -12.27
C CYS A 79 -1.07 9.27 -11.40
N CYS A 80 -0.91 8.09 -12.00
CA CYS A 80 -0.74 6.84 -11.26
C CYS A 80 0.63 6.71 -10.56
N VAL A 81 1.53 7.68 -10.78
CA VAL A 81 2.90 7.69 -10.25
C VAL A 81 3.04 8.67 -9.09
N CYS A 82 2.77 9.96 -9.32
CA CYS A 82 2.95 11.02 -8.31
C CYS A 82 1.64 11.52 -7.70
N PHE A 83 0.48 11.03 -8.16
CA PHE A 83 -0.84 11.43 -7.70
C PHE A 83 -1.25 12.89 -7.93
N CYS A 84 -0.51 13.67 -8.72
CA CYS A 84 -0.95 15.00 -9.13
C CYS A 84 -2.18 14.94 -10.04
N GLN A 85 -2.91 16.05 -10.10
CA GLN A 85 -4.05 16.20 -11.00
C GLN A 85 -3.59 16.23 -12.45
N LEU A 86 -4.33 15.50 -13.28
CA LEU A 86 -4.24 15.57 -14.73
C LEU A 86 -5.35 16.46 -15.27
N PHE A 87 -5.02 17.22 -16.31
CA PHE A 87 -5.92 18.14 -16.99
C PHE A 87 -6.13 17.69 -18.44
N GLY A 88 -7.29 18.02 -19.01
CA GLY A 88 -7.70 17.60 -20.36
C GLY A 88 -8.80 16.55 -20.36
N ASN A 89 -8.93 15.82 -21.46
CA ASN A 89 -9.81 14.65 -21.60
C ASN A 89 -9.04 13.35 -21.32
N GLU A 90 -9.73 12.22 -21.17
CA GLU A 90 -9.08 10.96 -20.81
C GLU A 90 -7.96 10.54 -21.78
N GLU A 91 -8.16 10.67 -23.08
CA GLU A 91 -7.15 10.34 -24.09
C GLU A 91 -5.88 11.21 -23.95
N THR A 92 -6.04 12.50 -23.64
CA THR A 92 -4.91 13.40 -23.39
C THR A 92 -4.15 13.05 -22.11
N MET A 93 -4.83 12.53 -21.09
CA MET A 93 -4.23 12.13 -19.81
C MET A 93 -3.49 10.79 -19.87
N LEU A 94 -3.80 9.94 -20.85
CA LEU A 94 -3.15 8.65 -21.03
C LEU A 94 -1.72 8.79 -21.56
N CYS A 95 -0.85 7.89 -21.09
CA CYS A 95 0.53 7.75 -21.54
C CYS A 95 0.61 7.57 -23.06
N LYS A 96 1.43 8.40 -23.71
CA LYS A 96 1.60 8.43 -25.17
C LYS A 96 2.33 7.21 -25.74
N LEU A 97 2.99 6.42 -24.89
CA LEU A 97 3.63 5.17 -25.30
C LEU A 97 2.64 3.99 -25.39
N GLY A 98 1.37 4.19 -25.06
CA GLY A 98 0.32 3.18 -25.24
C GLY A 98 0.25 2.13 -24.14
N CYS A 99 0.59 2.48 -22.90
CA CYS A 99 0.45 1.57 -21.75
C CYS A 99 -0.90 1.65 -21.04
N SER A 100 -1.83 2.49 -21.52
CA SER A 100 -3.18 2.75 -20.94
C SER A 100 -3.22 3.37 -19.53
N MET A 101 -2.09 3.84 -19.00
CA MET A 101 -2.03 4.46 -17.67
C MET A 101 -2.14 6.00 -17.76
N PRO A 102 -2.90 6.64 -16.85
CA PRO A 102 -2.91 8.09 -16.72
C PRO A 102 -1.62 8.57 -16.05
N VAL A 103 -0.84 9.40 -16.75
CA VAL A 103 0.46 9.89 -16.27
C VAL A 103 0.67 11.35 -16.66
N CYS A 104 1.26 12.13 -15.75
CA CYS A 104 1.68 13.49 -16.06
C CYS A 104 2.97 13.49 -16.90
N GLU A 105 3.28 14.61 -17.53
CA GLU A 105 4.46 14.79 -18.38
C GLU A 105 5.76 14.45 -17.63
N ASN A 106 5.93 14.97 -16.42
CA ASN A 106 7.11 14.70 -15.59
C ASN A 106 7.28 13.22 -15.25
N CYS A 107 6.18 12.51 -15.01
CA CYS A 107 6.24 11.09 -14.68
C CYS A 107 6.37 10.21 -15.93
N SER A 108 6.00 10.69 -17.11
CA SER A 108 6.03 9.91 -18.37
C SER A 108 7.44 9.41 -18.75
N THR A 109 8.48 10.11 -18.27
CA THR A 109 9.89 9.76 -18.49
C THR A 109 10.60 9.29 -17.21
N SER A 110 9.88 9.20 -16.09
CA SER A 110 10.44 8.75 -14.82
C SER A 110 10.80 7.26 -14.86
N GLU A 111 11.86 6.87 -14.14
CA GLU A 111 12.28 5.46 -14.06
C GLU A 111 11.16 4.55 -13.53
N ARG A 112 10.38 5.05 -12.55
CA ARG A 112 9.22 4.34 -11.99
C ARG A 112 8.20 4.02 -13.08
N HIS A 113 7.86 5.00 -13.92
CA HIS A 113 6.92 4.77 -15.02
C HIS A 113 7.52 3.93 -16.14
N ILE A 114 8.79 4.12 -16.54
CA ILE A 114 9.39 3.39 -17.66
C ILE A 114 9.29 1.87 -17.46
N LYS A 115 9.56 1.40 -16.23
CA LYS A 115 9.41 -0.02 -15.86
C LYS A 115 7.96 -0.48 -15.97
N GLU A 116 7.02 0.25 -15.35
CA GLU A 116 5.59 -0.07 -15.37
C GLU A 116 5.01 -0.04 -16.81
N CYS A 117 5.35 1.00 -17.57
CA CYS A 117 4.92 1.23 -18.95
C CYS A 117 5.35 0.09 -19.86
N THR A 118 6.59 -0.36 -19.73
CA THR A 118 7.12 -1.50 -20.49
C THR A 118 6.29 -2.76 -20.22
N THR A 119 6.00 -3.05 -18.94
CA THR A 119 5.18 -4.20 -18.54
C THR A 119 3.75 -4.11 -19.08
N PHE A 120 3.06 -2.99 -18.89
CA PHE A 120 1.68 -2.84 -19.37
C PHE A 120 1.57 -2.88 -20.90
N ARG A 121 2.57 -2.36 -21.64
CA ARG A 121 2.62 -2.48 -23.11
C ARG A 121 2.80 -3.93 -23.55
N GLN A 122 3.61 -4.72 -22.86
CA GLN A 122 3.74 -6.15 -23.13
C GLN A 122 2.43 -6.91 -22.89
N TRP A 123 1.63 -6.47 -21.92
CA TRP A 123 0.30 -7.04 -21.68
C TRP A 123 -0.72 -6.64 -22.76
N LYS A 124 -0.42 -5.67 -23.63
CA LYS A 124 -1.27 -5.16 -24.72
C LYS A 124 -2.64 -4.70 -24.23
N PRO A 125 -2.77 -3.44 -23.77
CA PRO A 125 -4.05 -2.90 -23.35
C PRO A 125 -5.05 -2.88 -24.51
N LYS A 126 -6.28 -3.32 -24.25
CA LYS A 126 -7.35 -3.39 -25.29
C LYS A 126 -7.99 -2.05 -25.60
N ASP A 127 -7.89 -1.08 -24.69
CA ASP A 127 -8.46 0.25 -24.84
C ASP A 127 -7.42 1.29 -24.45
N LEU A 128 -7.16 2.21 -25.37
CA LEU A 128 -6.19 3.30 -25.23
C LEU A 128 -6.85 4.68 -25.29
N THR A 129 -8.18 4.72 -25.32
CA THR A 129 -8.97 5.95 -25.47
C THR A 129 -9.55 6.45 -24.15
N LYS A 130 -9.72 5.54 -23.18
CA LYS A 130 -10.32 5.83 -21.86
C LYS A 130 -9.52 5.24 -20.71
N ILE A 131 -9.59 5.87 -19.56
CA ILE A 131 -8.92 5.39 -18.35
C ILE A 131 -9.76 4.27 -17.74
N ASN A 132 -9.24 3.04 -17.77
CA ASN A 132 -9.94 1.90 -17.22
C ASN A 132 -9.67 1.74 -15.71
N PRO A 133 -10.68 1.76 -14.83
CA PRO A 133 -10.49 1.65 -13.38
C PRO A 133 -9.88 0.32 -12.93
N HIS A 134 -10.13 -0.78 -13.67
CA HIS A 134 -9.53 -2.09 -13.36
C HIS A 134 -8.05 -2.13 -13.74
N SER A 135 -7.67 -1.55 -14.87
CA SER A 135 -6.27 -1.36 -15.26
C SER A 135 -5.54 -0.43 -14.27
N LEU A 136 -6.20 0.63 -13.81
CA LEU A 136 -5.62 1.56 -12.85
C LEU A 136 -5.39 0.92 -11.48
N ARG A 137 -6.38 0.16 -10.98
CA ARG A 137 -6.31 -0.51 -9.68
C ARG A 137 -5.23 -1.60 -9.64
N ILE A 138 -5.00 -2.32 -10.75
CA ILE A 138 -3.97 -3.37 -10.77
C ILE A 138 -2.54 -2.81 -10.73
N VAL A 139 -2.32 -1.50 -10.96
CA VAL A 139 -0.98 -0.87 -10.87
C VAL A 139 -0.34 -1.15 -9.51
N THR A 140 -1.05 -0.93 -8.41
CA THR A 140 -0.53 -1.15 -7.05
C THR A 140 -0.11 -2.60 -6.83
N VAL A 141 -0.88 -3.55 -7.37
CA VAL A 141 -0.60 -4.98 -7.25
C VAL A 141 0.59 -5.37 -8.12
N MET A 142 0.61 -4.93 -9.38
CA MET A 142 1.64 -5.24 -10.35
C MET A 142 3.03 -4.80 -9.90
N ARG A 143 3.12 -3.69 -9.13
CA ARG A 143 4.36 -3.21 -8.53
C ARG A 143 5.08 -4.26 -7.69
N CYS A 144 4.41 -5.32 -7.22
CA CYS A 144 5.07 -6.45 -6.55
C CYS A 144 6.15 -7.13 -7.42
N ILE A 145 6.03 -7.07 -8.76
CA ILE A 145 7.01 -7.63 -9.71
C ILE A 145 8.37 -6.95 -9.62
N PHE A 146 8.40 -5.70 -9.17
CA PHE A 146 9.62 -4.89 -9.09
C PHE A 146 10.25 -4.87 -7.69
N LEU A 147 9.69 -5.61 -6.73
CA LEU A 147 10.26 -5.72 -5.40
C LEU A 147 11.60 -6.46 -5.47
N ASN A 148 12.59 -5.95 -4.74
CA ASN A 148 13.82 -6.69 -4.50
C ASN A 148 13.57 -7.89 -3.56
N GLU A 149 14.60 -8.70 -3.33
CA GLU A 149 14.46 -9.93 -2.53
C GLU A 149 13.93 -9.66 -1.12
N GLU A 150 14.47 -8.67 -0.43
CA GLU A 150 14.09 -8.33 0.95
C GLU A 150 12.69 -7.73 1.03
N GLN A 151 12.34 -6.86 0.09
CA GLN A 151 10.98 -6.33 -0.04
C GLN A 151 9.97 -7.42 -0.36
N GLY A 152 10.34 -8.41 -1.19
CA GLY A 152 9.55 -9.59 -1.47
C GLY A 152 9.31 -10.42 -0.21
N LYS A 153 10.37 -10.72 0.56
CA LYS A 153 10.27 -11.39 1.87
C LYS A 153 9.38 -10.63 2.84
N LEU A 154 9.50 -9.29 2.89
CA LEU A 154 8.67 -8.44 3.73
C LEU A 154 7.19 -8.56 3.36
N LEU A 155 6.85 -8.39 2.08
CA LEU A 155 5.47 -8.56 1.59
C LEU A 155 4.92 -9.94 1.93
N MET A 156 5.71 -10.99 1.70
CA MET A 156 5.32 -12.37 2.00
C MET A 156 5.09 -12.61 3.49
N SER A 157 5.73 -11.84 4.37
CA SER A 157 5.66 -12.04 5.81
C SER A 157 4.48 -11.34 6.47
N LEU A 158 3.82 -10.40 5.77
CA LEU A 158 2.61 -9.73 6.25
C LEU A 158 1.42 -10.68 6.26
N GLN A 159 0.44 -10.41 7.13
CA GLN A 159 -0.75 -11.25 7.21
C GLN A 159 -1.57 -11.12 5.93
N ALA A 160 -2.04 -12.23 5.37
CA ALA A 160 -2.79 -12.22 4.12
C ALA A 160 -4.03 -13.11 4.30
N ASN A 161 -5.08 -12.51 4.81
CA ASN A 161 -6.34 -13.22 4.99
C ASN A 161 -6.95 -13.44 3.60
N GLY A 162 -7.19 -14.70 3.26
CA GLY A 162 -7.83 -15.05 1.99
C GLY A 162 -9.29 -14.59 1.99
N ASP A 163 -9.69 -13.86 0.96
CA ASP A 163 -11.09 -13.50 0.71
C ASP A 163 -11.61 -14.23 -0.54
N LYS A 164 -12.89 -14.61 -0.59
CA LYS A 164 -13.49 -15.29 -1.75
C LYS A 164 -13.38 -14.47 -3.04
N TYR A 165 -13.15 -13.16 -2.94
CA TYR A 165 -13.15 -12.23 -4.07
C TYR A 165 -11.76 -11.80 -4.59
N TYR A 166 -10.63 -12.23 -3.98
CA TYR A 166 -9.30 -11.76 -4.41
C TYR A 166 -8.99 -12.09 -5.88
N ARG A 167 -9.47 -13.25 -6.37
CA ARG A 167 -9.29 -13.67 -7.77
C ARG A 167 -10.04 -12.79 -8.75
N ALA A 168 -11.19 -12.26 -8.35
CA ALA A 168 -12.04 -11.45 -9.21
C ALA A 168 -11.36 -10.12 -9.60
N GLU A 169 -10.52 -9.58 -8.73
CA GLU A 169 -9.72 -8.38 -9.03
C GLU A 169 -8.72 -8.63 -10.16
N VAL A 170 -7.97 -9.74 -10.09
CA VAL A 170 -7.05 -10.14 -11.18
C VAL A 170 -7.80 -10.47 -12.45
N GLN A 171 -8.95 -11.15 -12.38
CA GLN A 171 -9.76 -11.47 -13.55
C GLN A 171 -10.29 -10.22 -14.26
N ARG A 172 -10.78 -9.23 -13.49
CA ARG A 172 -11.23 -7.94 -14.05
C ARG A 172 -10.07 -7.18 -14.69
N ALA A 173 -8.90 -7.16 -14.07
CA ALA A 173 -7.71 -6.57 -14.66
C ALA A 173 -7.29 -7.31 -15.94
N ALA A 174 -7.23 -8.64 -15.91
CA ALA A 174 -6.88 -9.48 -17.06
C ALA A 174 -7.80 -9.25 -18.26
N ALA A 175 -9.09 -8.98 -18.03
CA ALA A 175 -10.04 -8.67 -19.10
C ALA A 175 -9.66 -7.40 -19.90
N CYS A 176 -8.89 -6.47 -19.32
CA CYS A 176 -8.44 -5.23 -19.94
C CYS A 176 -7.23 -5.39 -20.90
N PHE A 177 -6.59 -6.56 -20.91
CA PHE A 177 -5.33 -6.80 -21.62
C PHE A 177 -5.43 -8.05 -22.51
N GLU A 178 -4.79 -8.06 -23.67
CA GLU A 178 -4.77 -9.23 -24.57
C GLU A 178 -3.78 -10.30 -24.09
N CYS A 179 -2.62 -9.86 -23.60
CA CYS A 179 -1.48 -10.68 -23.20
C CYS A 179 -1.21 -10.61 -21.69
N PHE A 180 -2.26 -10.54 -20.87
CA PHE A 180 -2.12 -10.54 -19.41
C PHE A 180 -1.34 -11.80 -18.94
N PRO A 181 -0.41 -11.69 -17.97
CA PRO A 181 0.39 -12.82 -17.53
C PRO A 181 -0.49 -13.90 -16.88
N LYS A 182 -0.27 -15.15 -17.29
CA LYS A 182 -0.98 -16.34 -16.78
C LYS A 182 -0.04 -17.36 -16.13
N SER A 183 1.24 -17.04 -16.00
CA SER A 183 2.19 -17.95 -15.35
C SER A 183 1.80 -18.13 -13.87
N PRO A 184 1.85 -19.36 -13.33
CA PRO A 184 1.49 -19.64 -11.94
C PRO A 184 2.24 -18.74 -10.96
N ASP A 185 3.55 -18.55 -11.15
CA ASP A 185 4.39 -17.74 -10.27
C ASP A 185 3.91 -16.29 -10.17
N ILE A 186 3.61 -15.63 -11.31
CA ILE A 186 3.15 -14.23 -11.31
C ILE A 186 1.76 -14.12 -10.67
N LEU A 187 0.87 -15.07 -11.00
CA LEU A 187 -0.48 -15.07 -10.43
C LEU A 187 -0.46 -15.29 -8.92
N GLU A 188 0.43 -16.14 -8.41
CA GLU A 188 0.61 -16.36 -6.98
C GLU A 188 1.04 -15.07 -6.27
N TRP A 189 2.03 -14.34 -6.83
CA TRP A 189 2.42 -13.02 -6.34
C TRP A 189 1.26 -12.02 -6.35
N PHE A 190 0.46 -11.96 -7.42
CA PHE A 190 -0.69 -11.05 -7.49
C PHE A 190 -1.75 -11.39 -6.44
N TYR A 191 -2.12 -12.67 -6.32
CA TYR A 191 -3.10 -13.11 -5.34
C TYR A 191 -2.62 -12.83 -3.92
N ARG A 192 -1.36 -13.13 -3.61
CA ARG A 192 -0.76 -12.83 -2.31
C ARG A 192 -0.79 -11.34 -2.02
N THR A 193 -0.33 -10.52 -2.97
CA THR A 193 -0.29 -9.06 -2.83
C THR A 193 -1.68 -8.48 -2.57
N ILE A 194 -2.70 -8.96 -3.28
CA ILE A 194 -4.10 -8.53 -3.06
C ILE A 194 -4.56 -8.91 -1.65
N CYS A 195 -4.32 -10.14 -1.19
CA CYS A 195 -4.71 -10.54 0.17
C CYS A 195 -3.99 -9.73 1.25
N VAL A 196 -2.70 -9.45 1.06
CA VAL A 196 -1.91 -8.57 1.96
C VAL A 196 -2.48 -7.15 1.95
N LEU A 197 -2.76 -6.58 0.77
CA LEU A 197 -3.36 -5.27 0.65
C LEU A 197 -4.76 -5.22 1.29
N ASN A 198 -5.58 -6.26 1.15
CA ASN A 198 -6.92 -6.31 1.73
C ASN A 198 -6.89 -6.36 3.26
N THR A 199 -5.81 -6.89 3.84
CA THR A 199 -5.67 -7.06 5.28
C THR A 199 -4.95 -5.89 5.97
N ASN A 200 -3.93 -5.32 5.33
CA ASN A 200 -3.00 -4.40 6.00
C ASN A 200 -2.87 -3.03 5.32
N ALA A 201 -3.47 -2.82 4.15
CA ALA A 201 -3.34 -1.52 3.48
C ALA A 201 -4.24 -0.49 4.12
N PHE A 202 -3.76 0.75 4.13
CA PHE A 202 -4.51 1.92 4.53
C PHE A 202 -5.09 2.56 3.27
N GLU A 203 -6.38 2.89 3.33
CA GLU A 203 -7.04 3.72 2.33
C GLU A 203 -7.36 5.09 2.93
N GLY A 204 -6.96 6.15 2.25
CA GLY A 204 -7.15 7.49 2.77
C GLY A 204 -7.19 8.54 1.68
N ARG A 205 -7.73 9.70 2.05
CA ARG A 205 -7.57 10.93 1.27
C ARG A 205 -6.15 11.43 1.47
N SER A 206 -5.52 11.81 0.38
CA SER A 206 -4.29 12.57 0.37
C SER A 206 -4.47 13.79 -0.53
N ASN A 207 -3.74 14.86 -0.25
CA ASN A 207 -3.73 16.05 -1.07
C ASN A 207 -2.36 16.18 -1.73
N VAL A 208 -2.32 16.23 -3.05
CA VAL A 208 -1.10 16.50 -3.83
C VAL A 208 -1.38 17.69 -4.72
N ASP A 209 -0.66 18.79 -4.54
CA ASP A 209 -0.82 20.03 -5.33
C ASP A 209 -2.27 20.55 -5.36
N ASN A 210 -2.96 20.57 -4.21
CA ASN A 210 -4.38 20.93 -4.06
C ASN A 210 -5.39 19.96 -4.70
N HIS A 211 -4.95 18.78 -5.11
CA HIS A 211 -5.81 17.72 -5.65
C HIS A 211 -6.01 16.61 -4.63
N GLU A 212 -7.28 16.41 -4.23
CA GLU A 212 -7.64 15.30 -3.35
C GLU A 212 -7.66 13.98 -4.14
N VAL A 213 -6.85 13.02 -3.69
CA VAL A 213 -6.76 11.67 -4.23
C VAL A 213 -7.10 10.65 -3.16
N PHE A 214 -7.81 9.59 -3.56
CA PHE A 214 -7.96 8.38 -2.73
C PHE A 214 -6.89 7.37 -3.08
N VAL A 215 -5.92 7.23 -2.19
CA VAL A 215 -4.80 6.28 -2.31
C VAL A 215 -5.05 5.04 -1.48
N ARG A 216 -4.49 3.93 -1.96
CA ARG A 216 -4.35 2.70 -1.19
C ARG A 216 -2.87 2.39 -1.07
N ALA A 217 -2.38 2.30 0.15
CA ALA A 217 -0.97 2.11 0.41
C ALA A 217 -0.73 1.07 1.51
N LEU A 218 0.29 0.25 1.27
CA LEU A 218 0.76 -0.79 2.17
C LEU A 218 1.95 -0.26 2.96
N PHE A 219 1.77 -0.18 4.27
CA PHE A 219 2.76 0.31 5.23
C PHE A 219 3.09 -0.86 6.18
N PRO A 220 4.16 -1.64 5.91
CA PRO A 220 4.45 -2.86 6.64
C PRO A 220 4.50 -2.70 8.17
N LEU A 221 5.08 -1.62 8.70
CA LEU A 221 5.11 -1.36 10.13
C LEU A 221 3.72 -0.95 10.63
N ALA A 222 3.11 0.10 10.07
CA ALA A 222 1.79 0.58 10.50
C ALA A 222 0.71 -0.51 10.42
N GLY A 223 0.81 -1.41 9.45
CA GLY A 223 -0.08 -2.56 9.28
C GLY A 223 0.00 -3.60 10.40
N LEU A 224 1.00 -3.53 11.29
CA LEU A 224 1.09 -4.36 12.49
C LEU A 224 0.38 -3.76 13.71
N MET A 225 -0.11 -2.51 13.66
CA MET A 225 -0.88 -1.95 14.78
C MET A 225 -2.19 -2.72 14.92
N ASN A 226 -2.39 -3.39 16.04
CA ASN A 226 -3.65 -4.09 16.33
C ASN A 226 -4.81 -3.13 16.58
N HIS A 227 -6.04 -3.65 16.43
CA HIS A 227 -7.25 -2.89 16.69
C HIS A 227 -7.61 -2.86 18.18
N GLN A 228 -7.89 -1.65 18.69
CA GLN A 228 -8.69 -1.47 19.90
C GLN A 228 -9.68 -0.31 19.72
N CYS A 229 -10.86 -0.42 20.36
CA CYS A 229 -11.92 0.60 20.31
C CYS A 229 -11.50 1.92 20.99
N LEU A 230 -10.60 1.86 21.97
CA LEU A 230 -9.99 3.01 22.64
C LEU A 230 -8.51 3.06 22.28
N PRO A 231 -8.17 3.49 21.05
CA PRO A 231 -6.79 3.45 20.58
C PRO A 231 -5.91 4.48 21.30
N ASN A 232 -4.63 4.16 21.42
CA ASN A 232 -3.61 5.08 21.94
C ASN A 232 -2.79 5.75 20.83
N ALA A 233 -3.01 5.39 19.56
CA ALA A 233 -2.40 6.03 18.41
C ALA A 233 -3.39 6.33 17.27
N THR A 234 -3.14 7.44 16.58
CA THR A 234 -3.84 7.86 15.36
C THR A 234 -2.87 7.87 14.18
N HIS A 235 -3.38 7.73 12.96
CA HIS A 235 -2.59 7.86 11.75
C HIS A 235 -3.16 8.90 10.79
N SER A 236 -2.30 9.49 9.97
CA SER A 236 -2.68 10.35 8.86
C SER A 236 -1.73 10.18 7.68
N PHE A 237 -2.19 10.50 6.48
CA PHE A 237 -1.34 10.56 5.29
C PHE A 237 -0.66 11.92 5.23
N GLU A 238 0.67 11.94 5.16
CA GLU A 238 1.43 13.16 4.86
C GLU A 238 1.30 13.52 3.38
N ASN A 239 1.34 12.49 2.54
CA ASN A 239 1.15 12.52 1.09
C ASN A 239 0.64 11.14 0.64
N GLY A 240 0.58 10.89 -0.68
CA GLY A 240 0.03 9.63 -1.22
C GLY A 240 0.83 8.37 -0.87
N GLU A 241 2.06 8.51 -0.36
CA GLU A 241 3.01 7.41 -0.13
C GLU A 241 3.62 7.39 1.28
N THR A 242 3.30 8.34 2.15
CA THR A 242 3.85 8.41 3.52
C THR A 242 2.74 8.49 4.55
N ILE A 243 2.76 7.59 5.53
CA ILE A 243 1.91 7.62 6.72
C ILE A 243 2.67 8.19 7.91
N ILE A 244 1.98 8.96 8.75
CA ILE A 244 2.48 9.43 10.05
C ILE A 244 1.63 8.82 11.13
N VAL A 245 2.25 8.19 12.12
CA VAL A 245 1.57 7.66 13.31
C VAL A 245 1.94 8.52 14.51
N ARG A 246 0.92 8.98 15.24
CA ARG A 246 1.06 9.85 16.41
C ARG A 246 0.36 9.24 17.63
N ALA A 247 0.91 9.50 18.80
CA ALA A 247 0.29 9.14 20.06
C ALA A 247 -0.98 9.99 20.29
N ALA A 248 -2.12 9.34 20.50
CA ALA A 248 -3.41 9.96 20.81
C ALA A 248 -3.51 10.33 22.30
N ARG A 249 -2.70 9.68 23.14
CA ARG A 249 -2.50 9.92 24.57
C ARG A 249 -1.08 9.53 24.93
N ALA A 250 -0.65 9.78 26.17
CA ALA A 250 0.60 9.20 26.65
C ALA A 250 0.58 7.66 26.55
N ILE A 251 1.69 7.08 26.11
CA ILE A 251 1.89 5.63 25.97
C ILE A 251 3.11 5.25 26.82
N ALA A 252 2.92 4.32 27.75
CA ALA A 252 4.02 3.86 28.60
C ALA A 252 4.97 2.97 27.81
N LYS A 253 6.24 2.92 28.23
CA LYS A 253 7.19 1.92 27.71
C LYS A 253 6.60 0.51 27.80
N ASP A 254 6.82 -0.27 26.75
CA ASP A 254 6.37 -1.65 26.57
C ASP A 254 4.84 -1.81 26.45
N GLU A 255 4.07 -0.71 26.44
CA GLU A 255 2.65 -0.71 26.08
C GLU A 255 2.46 -0.94 24.57
N GLU A 256 1.47 -1.73 24.18
CA GLU A 256 1.14 -1.96 22.77
C GLU A 256 0.56 -0.69 22.13
N ILE A 257 1.08 -0.33 20.96
CA ILE A 257 0.61 0.77 20.13
C ILE A 257 -0.50 0.25 19.23
N VAL A 258 -1.71 0.70 19.50
CA VAL A 258 -2.94 0.23 18.88
C VAL A 258 -3.67 1.36 18.15
N THR A 259 -4.42 1.02 17.12
CA THR A 259 -5.23 1.96 16.37
C THR A 259 -6.68 1.48 16.22
N THR A 260 -7.53 2.28 15.60
CA THR A 260 -8.89 1.88 15.25
C THR A 260 -9.00 1.57 13.76
N TYR A 261 -9.49 0.37 13.42
CA TYR A 261 -9.72 -0.01 12.01
C TYR A 261 -11.06 0.51 11.49
N THR A 262 -11.94 0.95 12.38
CA THR A 262 -13.26 1.47 12.06
C THR A 262 -13.33 2.97 12.34
N HIS A 263 -14.18 3.68 11.61
CA HIS A 263 -14.56 5.03 11.97
C HIS A 263 -15.20 5.03 13.37
N ILE A 264 -14.66 5.84 14.28
CA ILE A 264 -15.11 5.95 15.69
C ILE A 264 -16.61 6.32 15.79
N LEU A 265 -17.19 6.88 14.73
CA LEU A 265 -18.60 7.27 14.64
C LEU A 265 -19.55 6.14 14.22
N TRP A 266 -19.09 4.91 14.06
CA TRP A 266 -19.98 3.77 13.77
C TRP A 266 -20.46 3.16 15.09
N SER A 267 -21.77 3.26 15.36
CA SER A 267 -22.39 2.64 16.54
C SER A 267 -22.11 1.13 16.57
N ASN A 268 -21.95 0.57 17.78
CA ASN A 268 -21.65 -0.84 18.07
C ASN A 268 -22.55 -1.89 17.38
N LEU A 269 -23.65 -1.48 16.73
CA LEU A 269 -24.57 -2.35 16.00
C LEU A 269 -24.09 -2.75 14.58
N ALA A 270 -23.04 -2.11 14.05
CA ALA A 270 -22.55 -2.34 12.69
C ALA A 270 -21.32 -3.28 12.58
N GLN A 271 -20.82 -3.80 13.70
CA GLN A 271 -19.69 -4.74 13.72
C GLN A 271 -20.21 -6.18 13.85
N LYS A 272 -20.37 -6.87 12.71
CA LYS A 272 -20.57 -8.33 12.63
C LYS A 272 -19.64 -8.93 11.58
#